data_AF-A0A1H7UW88-F1
#
_entry.id   AF-A0A1H7UW88-F1
#
_cell.length_a   1.000
_cell.length_b   1.000
_cell.length_c   1.000
_cell.angle_alpha   90.00
_cell.angle_beta   90.00
_cell.angle_gamma   90.00
#
_symmetry.space_group_name_H-M   'P 1'
#
loop_
_entity.id
_entity.type
_entity.pdbx_description
1 polymer ?
#
loop_
_entity_poly.entity_id
_entity_poly.type
_entity_poly.pdbx_seq_one_letter_code
_entity_poly.pdbx_strand_id
1 'polypeptide(L)'
;MTHQDNDWEIRSLQSQYKETMGIELTGHQAEKILLYEAEKSAGTSSFFSAWEELDYEQDQFQEILTPAQFEDYLSGKPARIKQIEESLIEHDKQYLPQLSAAEDRIVYYQETLIPALQKNLMLFSPVFYSVQEKIDFLKSEYKKHLAYSKKRMLVKHYRHSRTFQPTVLKIALLQHKQACLCPDYFSFKSKMDVPTKAVADYLLERLSAISENLLDALKDTLDQLKDFNTRNTAKHLGELRGWHTTLTIPNNIEELMLTILFDPGKYTC
;
A
#
# COMPACT_ATOMS: atom_id res chain seq x y z
N MET A 1 21.79 31.51 0.70
CA MET A 1 23.01 30.73 0.39
C MET A 1 24.05 31.71 -0.10
N THR A 2 25.21 31.73 0.54
CA THR A 2 26.32 32.64 0.23
C THR A 2 27.08 32.11 -1.00
N HIS A 3 27.59 32.99 -1.87
CA HIS A 3 28.32 32.61 -3.10
C HIS A 3 29.46 31.59 -2.89
N GLN A 4 30.06 31.53 -1.69
CA GLN A 4 31.09 30.55 -1.34
C GLN A 4 30.58 29.12 -1.13
N ASP A 5 29.31 28.94 -0.74
CA ASP A 5 28.74 27.62 -0.52
C ASP A 5 28.47 26.91 -1.86
N ASN A 6 28.00 27.64 -2.87
CA ASN A 6 27.77 27.07 -4.21
C ASN A 6 29.08 26.61 -4.89
N ASP A 7 30.19 27.32 -4.67
CA ASP A 7 31.48 27.00 -5.32
C ASP A 7 32.09 25.68 -4.81
N TRP A 8 31.87 25.34 -3.54
CA TRP A 8 32.35 24.06 -2.99
C TRP A 8 31.50 22.90 -3.50
N GLU A 9 30.17 23.06 -3.52
CA GLU A 9 29.22 22.05 -3.98
C GLU A 9 29.43 21.74 -5.46
N ILE A 10 29.61 22.78 -6.30
CA ILE A 10 29.93 22.65 -7.72
C ILE A 10 31.24 21.86 -7.92
N ARG A 11 32.32 22.19 -7.19
CA ARG A 11 33.61 21.48 -7.32
C ARG A 11 33.52 20.04 -6.84
N SER A 12 32.78 19.80 -5.75
CA SER A 12 32.55 18.46 -5.21
C SER A 12 31.82 17.59 -6.24
N LEU A 13 30.76 18.13 -6.85
CA LEU A 13 29.98 17.46 -7.87
C LEU A 13 30.81 17.18 -9.13
N GLN A 14 31.61 18.13 -9.59
CA GLN A 14 32.55 17.93 -10.71
C GLN A 14 33.54 16.79 -10.43
N SER A 15 34.16 16.76 -9.24
CA SER A 15 35.09 15.69 -8.84
C SER A 15 34.39 14.33 -8.80
N GLN A 16 33.19 14.26 -8.21
CA GLN A 16 32.43 13.02 -8.13
C GLN A 16 32.10 12.45 -9.52
N TYR A 17 31.59 13.27 -10.44
CA TYR A 17 31.24 12.82 -11.80
C TYR A 17 32.47 12.42 -12.61
N LYS A 18 33.60 13.09 -12.41
CA LYS A 18 34.88 12.71 -13.01
C LYS A 18 35.39 11.38 -12.49
N GLU A 19 35.34 11.14 -11.18
CA GLU A 19 35.82 9.90 -10.56
C GLU A 19 34.91 8.69 -10.84
N THR A 20 33.58 8.90 -10.81
CA THR A 20 32.61 7.80 -10.90
C THR A 20 32.17 7.48 -12.32
N MET A 21 32.10 8.49 -13.19
CA MET A 21 31.58 8.34 -14.55
C MET A 21 32.59 8.74 -15.63
N GLY A 22 33.76 9.29 -15.26
CA GLY A 22 34.73 9.80 -16.23
C GLY A 22 34.28 11.09 -16.94
N ILE A 23 33.19 11.72 -16.48
CA ILE A 23 32.59 12.88 -17.14
C ILE A 23 33.17 14.16 -16.54
N GLU A 24 33.89 14.93 -17.37
CA GLU A 24 34.43 16.23 -16.96
C GLU A 24 33.37 17.34 -17.17
N LEU A 25 32.65 17.68 -16.10
CA LEU A 25 31.63 18.72 -16.13
C LEU A 25 32.24 20.14 -16.11
N THR A 26 31.71 21.05 -16.92
CA THR A 26 31.97 22.49 -16.79
C THR A 26 31.24 23.07 -15.56
N GLY A 27 31.67 24.22 -15.05
CA GLY A 27 31.02 24.85 -13.88
C GLY A 27 29.53 25.14 -14.11
N HIS A 28 29.17 25.60 -15.31
CA HIS A 28 27.78 25.85 -15.69
C HIS A 28 26.95 24.56 -15.81
N GLN A 29 27.54 23.45 -16.26
CA GLN A 29 26.86 22.15 -16.29
C GLN A 29 26.62 21.62 -14.88
N ALA A 30 27.63 21.72 -14.01
CA ALA A 30 27.54 21.30 -12.62
C ALA A 30 26.49 22.13 -11.84
N GLU A 31 26.39 23.44 -12.09
CA GLU A 31 25.34 24.28 -11.50
C GLU A 31 23.93 23.83 -11.92
N LYS A 32 23.73 23.47 -13.19
CA LYS A 32 22.44 22.93 -13.66
C LYS A 32 22.10 21.57 -13.03
N ILE A 33 23.08 20.69 -12.87
CA ILE A 33 22.88 19.39 -12.20
C ILE A 33 22.55 19.59 -10.72
N LEU A 34 23.21 20.54 -10.05
CA LEU A 34 22.91 20.89 -8.67
C LEU A 34 21.45 21.36 -8.50
N LEU A 35 20.95 22.17 -9.43
CA LEU A 35 19.55 22.60 -9.44
C LEU A 35 18.60 21.41 -9.63
N TYR A 36 18.91 20.49 -10.55
CA TYR A 36 18.16 19.25 -10.72
C TYR A 36 18.14 18.40 -9.43
N GLU A 37 19.25 18.27 -8.72
CA GLU A 37 19.32 17.52 -7.45
C GLU A 37 18.53 18.22 -6.33
N ALA A 38 18.56 19.55 -6.29
CA ALA A 38 17.75 20.35 -5.37
C ALA A 38 16.24 20.18 -5.65
N GLU A 39 15.82 20.18 -6.92
CA GLU A 39 14.43 19.93 -7.31
C GLU A 39 14.00 18.50 -6.97
N LYS A 40 14.87 17.51 -7.23
CA LYS A 40 14.65 16.11 -6.86
C LYS A 40 14.45 15.94 -5.36
N SER A 41 15.24 16.63 -4.55
CA SER A 41 15.18 16.55 -3.08
C SER A 41 14.08 17.40 -2.44
N ALA A 42 13.59 18.43 -3.14
CA ALA A 42 12.47 19.27 -2.68
C ALA A 42 11.10 18.56 -2.77
N GLY A 43 10.98 17.52 -3.59
CA GLY A 43 9.76 16.72 -3.71
C GLY A 43 9.53 15.77 -2.53
N THR A 44 8.27 15.59 -2.11
CA THR A 44 7.91 14.41 -1.30
C THR A 44 8.26 13.15 -2.09
N SER A 45 8.85 12.15 -1.43
CA SER A 45 9.40 10.88 -1.95
C SER A 45 8.45 9.94 -2.73
N SER A 46 7.37 10.47 -3.31
CA SER A 46 6.26 9.73 -3.93
C SER A 46 5.90 10.15 -5.36
N PHE A 47 6.60 11.12 -5.98
CA PHE A 47 6.21 11.63 -7.29
C PHE A 47 6.62 10.70 -8.45
N PHE A 48 7.88 10.28 -8.49
CA PHE A 48 8.42 9.36 -9.49
C PHE A 48 8.75 7.98 -8.91
N SER A 49 8.66 6.95 -9.75
CA SER A 49 9.31 5.66 -9.54
C SER A 49 10.78 5.75 -9.90
N ALA A 50 11.61 4.81 -9.44
CA ALA A 50 13.03 4.74 -9.81
C ALA A 50 13.24 4.72 -11.33
N TRP A 51 12.32 4.11 -12.08
CA TRP A 51 12.37 4.07 -13.55
C TRP A 51 12.07 5.43 -14.17
N GLU A 52 11.03 6.10 -13.70
CA GLU A 52 10.67 7.43 -14.17
C GLU A 52 11.70 8.48 -13.75
N GLU A 53 12.36 8.29 -12.61
CA GLU A 53 13.51 9.12 -12.23
C GLU A 53 14.67 8.94 -13.21
N LEU A 54 14.98 7.72 -13.65
CA LEU A 54 16.02 7.49 -14.64
C LEU A 54 15.67 8.08 -16.01
N ASP A 55 14.39 8.03 -16.39
CA ASP A 55 13.92 8.61 -17.66
C ASP A 55 13.95 10.15 -17.58
N TYR A 56 13.48 10.74 -16.48
CA TYR A 56 13.54 12.19 -16.25
C TYR A 56 14.99 12.70 -16.16
N GLU A 57 15.87 11.98 -15.46
CA GLU A 57 17.29 12.30 -15.37
C GLU A 57 17.94 12.32 -16.76
N GLN A 58 17.61 11.32 -17.59
CA GLN A 58 18.12 11.26 -18.96
C GLN A 58 17.69 12.46 -19.78
N ASP A 59 16.41 12.85 -19.72
CA ASP A 59 15.88 14.01 -20.45
C ASP A 59 16.60 15.30 -20.02
N GLN A 60 16.80 15.50 -18.71
CA GLN A 60 17.53 16.66 -18.19
C GLN A 60 19.00 16.64 -18.62
N PHE A 61 19.66 15.48 -18.56
CA PHE A 61 21.08 15.37 -18.84
C PHE A 61 21.39 15.50 -20.32
N GLN A 62 20.44 15.17 -21.20
CA GLN A 62 20.55 15.44 -22.63
C GLN A 62 20.63 16.94 -22.94
N GLU A 63 19.97 17.79 -22.14
CA GLU A 63 20.02 19.26 -22.29
C GLU A 63 21.26 19.90 -21.65
N ILE A 64 21.82 19.26 -20.63
CA ILE A 64 22.96 19.79 -19.85
C ILE A 64 24.30 19.37 -20.48
N LEU A 65 24.43 18.08 -20.83
CA LEU A 65 25.69 17.49 -21.27
C LEU A 65 25.95 17.75 -22.75
N THR A 66 27.22 17.75 -23.14
CA THR A 66 27.58 17.68 -24.57
C THR A 66 27.26 16.30 -25.13
N PRO A 67 27.09 16.14 -26.46
CA PRO A 67 26.78 14.84 -27.04
C PRO A 67 27.76 13.71 -26.66
N ALA A 68 29.06 14.01 -26.56
CA ALA A 68 30.06 13.02 -26.14
C ALA A 68 29.93 12.64 -24.66
N GLN A 69 29.77 13.62 -23.77
CA GLN A 69 29.55 13.36 -22.33
C GLN A 69 28.23 12.61 -22.07
N PHE A 70 27.20 12.86 -22.89
CA PHE A 70 25.92 12.18 -22.77
C PHE A 70 26.01 10.71 -23.21
N GLU A 71 26.77 10.40 -24.26
CA GLU A 71 27.07 9.01 -24.63
C GLU A 71 27.83 8.27 -23.51
N ASP A 72 28.82 8.91 -22.89
CA ASP A 72 29.54 8.34 -21.74
C ASP A 72 28.59 8.09 -20.56
N TYR A 73 27.67 9.02 -20.27
CA TYR A 73 26.61 8.84 -19.27
C TYR A 73 25.70 7.65 -19.60
N LEU A 74 25.23 7.54 -20.85
CA LEU A 74 24.36 6.45 -21.29
C LEU A 74 25.05 5.09 -21.21
N SER A 75 26.38 5.04 -21.39
CA SER A 75 27.16 3.80 -21.27
C SER A 75 27.08 3.18 -19.88
N GLY A 76 26.91 3.99 -18.83
CA GLY A 76 26.74 3.55 -17.44
C GLY A 76 25.31 3.16 -17.06
N LYS A 77 24.31 3.54 -17.88
CA LYS A 77 22.88 3.31 -17.60
C LYS A 77 22.53 1.82 -17.41
N PRO A 78 23.02 0.87 -18.23
CA PRO A 78 22.72 -0.55 -18.03
C PRO A 78 23.19 -1.09 -16.67
N ALA A 79 24.35 -0.64 -16.17
CA ALA A 79 24.86 -1.07 -14.87
C ALA A 79 23.97 -0.57 -13.72
N ARG A 80 23.51 0.69 -13.78
CA ARG A 80 22.58 1.26 -12.80
C ARG A 80 21.22 0.55 -12.81
N ILE A 81 20.67 0.28 -13.99
CA ILE A 81 19.44 -0.50 -14.14
C ILE A 81 19.61 -1.86 -13.46
N LYS A 82 20.69 -2.58 -13.76
CA LYS A 82 20.96 -3.90 -13.18
C LYS A 82 21.07 -3.85 -11.65
N GLN A 83 21.72 -2.83 -11.08
CA GLN A 83 21.80 -2.65 -9.63
C GLN A 83 20.41 -2.46 -8.99
N ILE A 84 19.53 -1.68 -9.63
CA ILE A 84 18.14 -1.49 -9.16
C ILE A 84 17.38 -2.82 -9.23
N GLU A 85 17.50 -3.56 -10.32
CA GLU A 85 16.87 -4.88 -10.49
C GLU A 85 17.32 -5.86 -9.40
N GLU A 86 18.63 -5.98 -9.19
CA GLU A 86 19.22 -6.85 -8.16
C GLU A 86 18.76 -6.44 -6.76
N SER A 87 18.72 -5.14 -6.46
CA SER A 87 18.22 -4.61 -5.19
C SER A 87 16.75 -4.96 -4.96
N LEU A 88 15.90 -4.81 -5.98
CA LEU A 88 14.48 -5.17 -5.91
C LEU A 88 14.28 -6.67 -5.66
N ILE A 89 15.01 -7.52 -6.39
CA ILE A 89 14.96 -8.98 -6.24
C ILE A 89 15.41 -9.41 -4.85
N GLU A 90 16.50 -8.84 -4.34
CA GLU A 90 17.02 -9.20 -3.03
C GLU A 90 16.07 -8.75 -1.92
N HIS A 91 15.51 -7.54 -2.05
CA HIS A 91 14.49 -7.06 -1.12
C HIS A 91 13.21 -7.91 -1.17
N ASP A 92 12.78 -8.44 -2.33
CA ASP A 92 11.60 -9.30 -2.44
C ASP A 92 11.72 -10.58 -1.59
N LYS A 93 12.91 -11.17 -1.51
CA LYS A 93 13.17 -12.38 -0.69
C LYS A 93 12.92 -12.16 0.79
N GLN A 94 13.08 -10.93 1.28
CA GLN A 94 12.87 -10.59 2.69
C GLN A 94 11.39 -10.68 3.09
N TYR A 95 10.47 -10.72 2.12
CA TYR A 95 9.03 -10.80 2.35
C TYR A 95 8.48 -12.23 2.43
N LEU A 96 9.30 -13.26 2.25
CA LEU A 96 8.85 -14.66 2.29
C LEU A 96 8.13 -15.02 3.60
N PRO A 97 8.59 -14.60 4.79
CA PRO A 97 7.85 -14.89 6.03
C PRO A 97 6.48 -14.19 6.10
N GLN A 98 6.37 -12.96 5.58
CA GLN A 98 5.12 -12.21 5.49
C GLN A 98 4.16 -12.86 4.51
N LEU A 99 4.67 -13.45 3.42
CA LEU A 99 3.87 -14.24 2.49
C LEU A 99 3.27 -15.46 3.19
N SER A 100 4.08 -16.26 3.88
CA SER A 100 3.60 -17.43 4.63
C SER A 100 2.55 -17.05 5.68
N ALA A 101 2.76 -15.94 6.39
CA ALA A 101 1.79 -15.43 7.35
C ALA A 101 0.46 -15.00 6.68
N ALA A 102 0.54 -14.36 5.51
CA ALA A 102 -0.65 -13.94 4.75
C ALA A 102 -1.43 -15.15 4.20
N GLU A 103 -0.74 -16.19 3.74
CA GLU A 103 -1.36 -17.44 3.28
C GLU A 103 -2.10 -18.16 4.42
N ASP A 104 -1.43 -18.38 5.57
CA ASP A 104 -2.06 -18.96 6.77
C ASP A 104 -3.29 -18.15 7.21
N ARG A 105 -3.22 -16.82 7.12
CA ARG A 105 -4.36 -15.95 7.48
C ARG A 105 -5.53 -16.13 6.52
N ILE A 106 -5.29 -16.24 5.22
CA ILE A 106 -6.38 -16.46 4.26
C ILE A 106 -7.07 -17.81 4.51
N VAL A 107 -6.31 -18.86 4.81
CA VAL A 107 -6.88 -20.16 5.18
C VAL A 107 -7.76 -20.03 6.42
N TYR A 108 -7.25 -19.43 7.50
CA TYR A 108 -8.04 -19.20 8.71
C TYR A 108 -9.31 -18.38 8.45
N TYR A 109 -9.23 -17.36 7.60
CA TYR A 109 -10.39 -16.56 7.25
C TYR A 109 -11.46 -17.43 6.59
N GLN A 110 -11.09 -18.17 5.55
CA GLN A 110 -12.02 -18.97 4.77
C GLN A 110 -12.62 -20.13 5.57
N GLU A 111 -11.81 -20.82 6.38
CA GLU A 111 -12.20 -22.07 7.05
C GLU A 111 -12.78 -21.86 8.45
N THR A 112 -12.43 -20.77 9.14
CA THR A 112 -12.81 -20.55 10.54
C THR A 112 -13.57 -19.24 10.74
N LEU A 113 -12.98 -18.10 10.36
CA LEU A 113 -13.55 -16.78 10.67
C LEU A 113 -14.88 -16.54 9.95
N ILE A 114 -14.91 -16.71 8.64
CA ILE A 114 -16.09 -16.41 7.81
C ILE A 114 -17.29 -17.27 8.20
N PRO A 115 -17.16 -18.61 8.39
CA PRO A 115 -18.26 -19.42 8.90
C PRO A 115 -18.78 -18.97 10.27
N ALA A 116 -17.88 -18.62 11.20
CA ALA A 116 -18.26 -18.14 12.52
C ALA A 116 -19.03 -16.80 12.45
N LEU A 117 -18.52 -15.84 11.66
CA LEU A 117 -19.19 -14.56 11.42
C LEU A 117 -20.56 -14.74 10.78
N GLN A 118 -20.69 -15.59 9.75
CA GLN A 118 -21.98 -15.86 9.10
C GLN A 118 -23.02 -16.36 10.12
N LYS A 119 -22.64 -17.31 10.98
CA LYS A 119 -23.52 -17.85 12.02
C LYS A 119 -24.00 -16.76 12.99
N ASN A 120 -23.09 -15.89 13.45
CA ASN A 120 -23.42 -14.84 14.40
C ASN A 120 -24.28 -13.74 13.76
N LEU A 121 -23.97 -13.34 12.53
CA LEU A 121 -24.65 -12.24 11.84
C LEU A 121 -26.07 -12.61 11.35
N MET A 122 -26.35 -13.89 11.10
CA MET A 122 -27.70 -14.35 10.75
C MET A 122 -28.75 -13.97 11.81
N LEU A 123 -28.36 -13.90 13.09
CA LEU A 123 -29.25 -13.53 14.20
C LEU A 123 -29.73 -12.07 14.12
N PHE A 124 -28.99 -11.21 13.42
CA PHE A 124 -29.26 -9.77 13.34
C PHE A 124 -29.87 -9.35 11.99
N SER A 125 -30.02 -10.26 11.03
CA SER A 125 -30.62 -10.00 9.72
C SER A 125 -31.99 -9.29 9.79
N PRO A 126 -32.92 -9.64 10.72
CA PRO A 126 -34.22 -8.97 10.81
C PRO A 126 -34.14 -7.47 11.13
N VAL A 127 -33.10 -7.04 11.85
CA VAL A 127 -32.93 -5.62 12.25
C VAL A 127 -32.80 -4.72 11.03
N PHE A 128 -32.25 -5.24 9.94
CA PHE A 128 -31.89 -4.48 8.77
C PHE A 128 -32.88 -4.62 7.60
N TYR A 129 -33.94 -5.41 7.76
CA TYR A 129 -34.90 -5.70 6.69
C TYR A 129 -35.53 -4.42 6.09
N SER A 130 -35.88 -3.45 6.94
CA SER A 130 -36.49 -2.18 6.52
C SER A 130 -35.53 -1.23 5.77
N VAL A 131 -34.24 -1.52 5.77
CA VAL A 131 -33.19 -0.67 5.17
C VAL A 131 -32.32 -1.44 4.17
N GLN A 132 -32.80 -2.59 3.70
CA GLN A 132 -32.06 -3.49 2.82
C GLN A 132 -31.52 -2.81 1.56
N GLU A 133 -32.30 -1.93 0.92
CA GLU A 133 -31.87 -1.18 -0.26
C GLU A 133 -30.63 -0.31 0.00
N LYS A 134 -30.53 0.29 1.20
CA LYS A 134 -29.36 1.12 1.59
C LYS A 134 -28.13 0.26 1.83
N ILE A 135 -28.32 -0.93 2.39
CA ILE A 135 -27.24 -1.91 2.57
C ILE A 135 -26.76 -2.41 1.21
N ASP A 136 -27.68 -2.75 0.31
CA ASP A 136 -27.32 -3.21 -1.02
C ASP A 136 -26.59 -2.14 -1.82
N PHE A 137 -27.02 -0.89 -1.72
CA PHE A 137 -26.30 0.26 -2.25
C PHE A 137 -24.88 0.33 -1.66
N LEU A 138 -24.74 0.35 -0.33
CA LEU A 138 -23.43 0.49 0.32
C LEU A 138 -22.47 -0.67 -0.03
N LYS A 139 -22.98 -1.91 -0.08
CA LYS A 139 -22.22 -3.09 -0.53
C LYS A 139 -21.79 -2.96 -2.00
N SER A 140 -22.64 -2.39 -2.85
CA SER A 140 -22.29 -2.16 -4.26
C SER A 140 -21.16 -1.13 -4.42
N GLU A 141 -21.18 -0.07 -3.61
CA GLU A 141 -20.11 0.94 -3.56
C GLU A 141 -18.83 0.35 -2.99
N TYR A 142 -18.91 -0.49 -1.95
CA TYR A 142 -17.75 -1.20 -1.44
C TYR A 142 -17.13 -2.14 -2.48
N LYS A 143 -17.95 -2.84 -3.27
CA LYS A 143 -17.47 -3.66 -4.39
C LYS A 143 -16.72 -2.83 -5.44
N LYS A 144 -17.21 -1.64 -5.78
CA LYS A 144 -16.50 -0.70 -6.68
C LYS A 144 -15.18 -0.24 -6.06
N HIS A 145 -15.18 0.07 -4.76
CA HIS A 145 -13.98 0.42 -4.01
C HIS A 145 -12.92 -0.70 -4.06
N LEU A 146 -13.31 -1.96 -3.85
CA LEU A 146 -12.43 -3.11 -3.98
C LEU A 146 -11.84 -3.25 -5.39
N ALA A 147 -12.67 -3.13 -6.43
CA ALA A 147 -12.18 -3.19 -7.81
C ALA A 147 -11.16 -2.07 -8.12
N TYR A 148 -11.45 -0.84 -7.66
CA TYR A 148 -10.56 0.30 -7.81
C TYR A 148 -9.25 0.13 -7.03
N SER A 149 -9.32 -0.35 -5.78
CA SER A 149 -8.15 -0.55 -4.93
C SER A 149 -7.22 -1.62 -5.50
N LYS A 150 -7.77 -2.73 -6.03
CA LYS A 150 -6.99 -3.75 -6.76
C LYS A 150 -6.29 -3.17 -7.97
N LYS A 151 -7.00 -2.40 -8.81
CA LYS A 151 -6.41 -1.76 -9.99
C LYS A 151 -5.27 -0.82 -9.59
N ARG A 152 -5.49 0.05 -8.61
CA ARG A 152 -4.47 1.00 -8.13
C ARG A 152 -3.24 0.28 -7.56
N MET A 153 -3.45 -0.79 -6.80
CA MET A 153 -2.38 -1.63 -6.27
C MET A 153 -1.53 -2.26 -7.38
N LEU A 154 -2.16 -2.83 -8.41
CA LEU A 154 -1.47 -3.41 -9.57
C LEU A 154 -0.67 -2.35 -10.33
N VAL A 155 -1.28 -1.20 -10.63
CA VAL A 155 -0.61 -0.09 -11.31
C VAL A 155 0.62 0.36 -10.50
N LYS A 156 0.46 0.56 -9.18
CA LYS A 156 1.58 0.93 -8.31
C LYS A 156 2.67 -0.14 -8.34
N HIS A 157 2.31 -1.42 -8.24
CA HIS A 157 3.29 -2.49 -8.28
C HIS A 157 4.09 -2.49 -9.57
N TYR A 158 3.44 -2.51 -10.74
CA TYR A 158 4.16 -2.56 -12.01
C TYR A 158 4.94 -1.28 -12.32
N ARG A 159 4.44 -0.12 -11.85
CA ARG A 159 5.15 1.17 -11.96
C ARG A 159 6.46 1.17 -11.17
N HIS A 160 6.49 0.63 -9.96
CA HIS A 160 7.67 0.72 -9.08
C HIS A 160 8.55 -0.53 -9.12
N SER A 161 7.94 -1.71 -9.05
CA SER A 161 8.62 -3.00 -8.89
C SER A 161 8.74 -3.78 -10.20
N ARG A 162 8.00 -3.40 -11.25
CA ARG A 162 7.88 -4.14 -12.52
C ARG A 162 7.57 -5.63 -12.26
N THR A 163 8.48 -6.52 -12.64
CA THR A 163 8.37 -7.98 -12.42
C THR A 163 9.34 -8.49 -11.35
N PHE A 164 10.10 -7.61 -10.71
CA PHE A 164 11.23 -7.97 -9.85
C PHE A 164 10.84 -8.27 -8.40
N GLN A 165 9.59 -7.95 -8.01
CA GLN A 165 9.10 -8.21 -6.64
C GLN A 165 7.79 -9.02 -6.60
N PRO A 166 7.77 -10.24 -7.15
CA PRO A 166 6.57 -11.06 -7.22
C PRO A 166 6.01 -11.43 -5.84
N THR A 167 6.84 -11.58 -4.81
CA THR A 167 6.42 -11.91 -3.44
C THR A 167 5.61 -10.76 -2.84
N VAL A 168 6.11 -9.52 -2.97
CA VAL A 168 5.41 -8.31 -2.53
C VAL A 168 4.04 -8.19 -3.21
N LEU A 169 3.95 -8.44 -4.52
CA LEU A 169 2.68 -8.44 -5.24
C LEU A 169 1.71 -9.50 -4.69
N LYS A 170 2.20 -10.71 -4.46
CA LYS A 170 1.39 -11.82 -3.94
C LYS A 170 0.83 -11.50 -2.55
N ILE A 171 1.64 -10.93 -1.66
CA ILE A 171 1.18 -10.45 -0.35
C ILE A 171 0.08 -9.40 -0.51
N ALA A 172 0.28 -8.41 -1.37
CA ALA A 172 -0.70 -7.35 -1.58
C ALA A 172 -2.03 -7.91 -2.13
N LEU A 173 -1.97 -8.89 -3.04
CA LEU A 173 -3.14 -9.61 -3.54
C LEU A 173 -3.84 -10.43 -2.45
N LEU A 174 -3.10 -11.07 -1.54
CA LEU A 174 -3.68 -11.79 -0.40
C LEU A 174 -4.33 -10.82 0.59
N GLN A 175 -3.73 -9.66 0.88
CA GLN A 175 -4.34 -8.61 1.70
C GLN A 175 -5.62 -8.06 1.04
N HIS A 176 -5.62 -7.89 -0.28
CA HIS A 176 -6.82 -7.52 -1.01
C HIS A 176 -7.90 -8.60 -0.91
N LYS A 177 -7.54 -9.88 -1.07
CA LYS A 177 -8.47 -11.01 -0.86
C LYS A 177 -9.04 -11.02 0.55
N GLN A 178 -8.21 -10.73 1.56
CA GLN A 178 -8.64 -10.59 2.94
C GLN A 178 -9.75 -9.52 3.08
N ALA A 179 -9.58 -8.36 2.44
CA ALA A 179 -10.58 -7.28 2.45
C ALA A 179 -11.88 -7.64 1.70
N CYS A 180 -11.83 -8.58 0.77
CA CYS A 180 -13.03 -9.14 0.12
C CYS A 180 -13.74 -10.16 1.02
N LEU A 181 -13.01 -10.89 1.87
CA LEU A 181 -13.60 -11.83 2.82
C LEU A 181 -14.19 -11.11 4.04
N CYS A 182 -13.40 -10.20 4.63
CA CYS A 182 -13.76 -9.43 5.81
C CYS A 182 -13.60 -7.93 5.49
N PRO A 183 -14.70 -7.17 5.34
CA PRO A 183 -14.63 -5.79 4.90
C PRO A 183 -13.83 -4.85 5.81
N ASP A 184 -12.99 -4.00 5.21
CA ASP A 184 -12.29 -2.90 5.89
C ASP A 184 -13.08 -1.60 5.72
N TYR A 185 -13.93 -1.30 6.71
CA TYR A 185 -14.78 -0.12 6.67
C TYR A 185 -13.99 1.19 6.69
N PHE A 186 -12.89 1.29 7.44
CA PHE A 186 -12.14 2.55 7.54
C PHE A 186 -11.45 2.91 6.24
N SER A 187 -10.84 1.92 5.57
CA SER A 187 -10.27 2.12 4.25
C SER A 187 -11.33 2.62 3.26
N PHE A 188 -12.52 2.01 3.28
CA PHE A 188 -13.64 2.43 2.44
C PHE A 188 -14.17 3.83 2.78
N LYS A 189 -14.38 4.12 4.07
CA LYS A 189 -14.87 5.42 4.58
C LYS A 189 -14.03 6.59 4.09
N SER A 190 -12.70 6.42 4.02
CA SER A 190 -11.78 7.44 3.52
C SER A 190 -11.94 7.76 2.01
N LYS A 191 -12.73 6.97 1.28
CA LYS A 191 -12.94 7.06 -0.17
C LYS A 191 -14.38 7.27 -0.59
N MET A 192 -15.31 7.33 0.36
CA MET A 192 -16.73 7.57 0.08
C MET A 192 -16.93 8.99 -0.47
N ASP A 193 -17.80 9.10 -1.47
CA ASP A 193 -18.37 10.39 -1.84
C ASP A 193 -19.45 10.84 -0.84
N VAL A 194 -19.94 12.07 -1.00
CA VAL A 194 -20.91 12.66 -0.07
C VAL A 194 -22.20 11.82 0.04
N PRO A 195 -22.82 11.34 -1.06
CA PRO A 195 -24.00 10.48 -0.98
C PRO A 195 -23.74 9.15 -0.28
N THR A 196 -22.61 8.48 -0.58
CA THR A 196 -22.27 7.19 0.05
C THR A 196 -22.04 7.35 1.53
N LYS A 197 -21.36 8.44 1.94
CA LYS A 197 -21.15 8.77 3.35
C LYS A 197 -22.47 8.99 4.08
N ALA A 198 -23.42 9.72 3.49
CA ALA A 198 -24.73 9.94 4.10
C ALA A 198 -25.51 8.62 4.34
N VAL A 199 -25.41 7.66 3.41
CA VAL A 199 -26.01 6.33 3.58
C VAL A 199 -25.29 5.54 4.68
N ALA A 200 -23.96 5.60 4.72
CA ALA A 200 -23.17 4.94 5.75
C ALA A 200 -23.48 5.49 7.16
N ASP A 201 -23.56 6.80 7.31
CA ASP A 201 -23.90 7.48 8.58
C ASP A 201 -25.31 7.09 9.05
N TYR A 202 -26.30 7.05 8.14
CA TYR A 202 -27.65 6.56 8.47
C TYR A 202 -27.66 5.10 8.96
N LEU A 203 -26.88 4.22 8.33
CA LEU A 203 -26.78 2.81 8.73
C LEU A 203 -26.02 2.65 10.06
N LEU A 204 -25.03 3.51 10.32
CA LEU A 204 -24.28 3.55 11.57
C LEU A 204 -25.18 3.93 12.75
N GLU A 205 -26.07 4.91 12.59
CA GLU A 205 -27.07 5.25 13.60
C GLU A 205 -27.96 4.05 13.93
N ARG A 206 -28.41 3.30 12.91
CA ARG A 206 -29.21 2.07 13.13
C ARG A 206 -28.40 0.99 13.85
N LEU A 207 -27.13 0.84 13.50
CA LEU A 207 -26.22 -0.12 14.11
C LEU A 207 -25.96 0.20 15.59
N SER A 208 -25.87 1.49 15.95
CA SER A 208 -25.69 1.91 17.35
C SER A 208 -26.82 1.45 18.28
N ALA A 209 -28.04 1.26 17.76
CA ALA A 209 -29.17 0.78 18.56
C ALA A 209 -29.01 -0.69 18.98
N ILE A 210 -28.14 -1.46 18.32
CA ILE A 210 -27.91 -2.89 18.60
C ILE A 210 -26.43 -3.20 18.86
N SER A 211 -25.57 -2.19 18.97
CA SER A 211 -24.12 -2.38 18.95
C SER A 211 -23.60 -3.21 20.12
N GLU A 212 -24.18 -3.06 21.30
CA GLU A 212 -23.81 -3.86 22.49
C GLU A 212 -24.10 -5.34 22.27
N ASN A 213 -25.34 -5.68 21.88
CA ASN A 213 -25.74 -7.06 21.58
C ASN A 213 -24.89 -7.68 20.46
N LEU A 214 -24.56 -6.88 19.44
CA LEU A 214 -23.74 -7.32 18.32
C LEU A 214 -22.28 -7.55 18.72
N LEU A 215 -21.70 -6.66 19.54
CA LEU A 215 -20.35 -6.82 20.09
C LEU A 215 -20.27 -8.08 20.95
N ASP A 216 -21.24 -8.29 21.83
CA ASP A 216 -21.29 -9.47 22.69
C ASP A 216 -21.39 -10.76 21.86
N ALA A 217 -22.21 -10.76 20.80
CA ALA A 217 -22.32 -11.92 19.90
C ALA A 217 -21.04 -12.18 19.09
N LEU A 218 -20.23 -11.16 18.81
CA LEU A 218 -19.00 -11.28 18.02
C LEU A 218 -17.75 -11.48 18.88
N LYS A 219 -17.82 -11.23 20.18
CA LYS A 219 -16.67 -11.18 21.10
C LYS A 219 -15.76 -12.39 20.97
N ASP A 220 -16.28 -13.60 21.13
CA ASP A 220 -15.49 -14.82 21.05
C ASP A 220 -14.82 -15.00 19.68
N THR A 221 -15.50 -14.59 18.61
CA THR A 221 -14.94 -14.66 17.24
C THR A 221 -13.81 -13.66 17.04
N LEU A 222 -13.95 -12.45 17.58
CA LEU A 222 -12.94 -11.40 17.53
C LEU A 222 -11.73 -11.74 18.41
N ASP A 223 -11.95 -12.31 19.58
CA ASP A 223 -10.88 -12.77 20.48
C ASP A 223 -10.08 -13.92 19.83
N GLN A 224 -10.75 -14.91 19.22
CA GLN A 224 -10.08 -15.97 18.48
C GLN A 224 -9.27 -15.44 17.29
N LEU A 225 -9.79 -14.44 16.57
CA LEU A 225 -9.08 -13.78 15.49
C LEU A 225 -7.80 -13.09 16.01
N LYS A 226 -7.89 -12.40 17.15
CA LYS A 226 -6.74 -11.74 17.79
C LYS A 226 -5.67 -12.76 18.19
N ASP A 227 -6.07 -13.85 18.82
CA ASP A 227 -5.18 -14.93 19.26
C ASP A 227 -4.51 -15.63 18.07
N PHE A 228 -5.29 -15.89 17.02
CA PHE A 228 -4.75 -16.41 15.77
C PHE A 228 -3.70 -15.46 15.18
N ASN A 229 -4.00 -14.17 15.04
CA ASN A 229 -3.06 -13.22 14.46
C ASN A 229 -1.79 -13.07 15.28
N THR A 230 -1.89 -13.09 16.61
CA THR A 230 -0.75 -13.05 17.53
C THR A 230 0.15 -14.28 17.31
N ARG A 231 -0.42 -15.48 17.31
CA ARG A 231 0.31 -16.73 17.07
C ARG A 231 0.90 -16.81 15.68
N ASN A 232 0.15 -16.42 14.65
CA ASN A 232 0.60 -16.44 13.26
C ASN A 232 1.76 -15.46 13.04
N THR A 233 1.70 -14.28 13.67
CA THR A 233 2.79 -13.31 13.63
C THR A 233 4.02 -13.86 14.33
N ALA A 234 3.88 -14.40 15.55
CA ALA A 234 4.99 -14.99 16.27
C ALA A 234 5.65 -16.16 15.50
N LYS A 235 4.84 -17.01 14.85
CA LYS A 235 5.28 -18.16 14.05
C LYS A 235 6.20 -17.77 12.89
N HIS A 236 5.85 -16.70 12.16
CA HIS A 236 6.55 -16.34 10.91
C HIS A 236 7.48 -15.15 11.04
N LEU A 237 7.18 -14.19 11.91
CA LEU A 237 7.90 -12.92 12.05
C LEU A 237 8.69 -12.80 13.37
N GLY A 238 8.58 -13.78 14.26
CA GLY A 238 9.27 -13.81 15.56
C GLY A 238 8.56 -13.02 16.67
N GLU A 239 9.21 -12.91 17.83
CA GLU A 239 8.69 -12.12 18.96
C GLU A 239 8.65 -10.62 18.61
N LEU A 240 7.45 -10.05 18.65
CA LEU A 240 7.19 -8.66 18.31
C LEU A 240 7.84 -7.71 19.33
N ARG A 241 8.82 -6.93 18.90
CA ARG A 241 9.24 -5.68 19.56
C ARG A 241 8.89 -4.50 18.64
N GLY A 242 7.74 -3.86 18.81
CA GLY A 242 7.38 -2.64 18.04
C GLY A 242 5.88 -2.41 17.79
N TRP A 243 5.54 -1.26 17.18
CA TRP A 243 4.16 -0.76 16.94
C TRP A 243 3.35 -1.54 15.88
N HIS A 244 3.85 -2.67 15.37
CA HIS A 244 3.33 -3.32 14.14
C HIS A 244 2.13 -4.25 14.37
N THR A 245 1.61 -4.33 15.59
CA THR A 245 0.46 -5.17 15.94
C THR A 245 -0.56 -4.40 16.73
N THR A 246 -1.36 -3.61 16.04
CA THR A 246 -2.74 -3.41 16.46
C THR A 246 -3.61 -3.62 15.23
N LEU A 247 -4.09 -4.84 15.05
CA LEU A 247 -5.41 -4.96 14.44
C LEU A 247 -6.35 -4.35 15.46
N THR A 248 -7.01 -3.28 15.08
CA THR A 248 -8.08 -2.68 15.86
C THR A 248 -9.13 -3.76 16.06
N ILE A 249 -9.27 -4.19 17.31
CA ILE A 249 -10.46 -4.90 17.74
C ILE A 249 -11.57 -3.84 17.70
N PRO A 250 -12.78 -4.16 17.19
CA PRO A 250 -13.95 -3.30 17.26
C PRO A 250 -14.22 -2.80 18.68
N ASN A 251 -13.55 -1.71 19.04
CA ASN A 251 -13.76 -0.98 20.29
C ASN A 251 -14.65 0.26 20.04
N ASN A 252 -15.05 0.48 18.80
CA ASN A 252 -15.94 1.55 18.37
C ASN A 252 -17.04 0.96 17.47
N ILE A 253 -18.26 1.49 17.62
CA ILE A 253 -19.44 1.17 16.82
C ILE A 253 -19.15 1.30 15.32
N GLU A 254 -18.25 2.22 14.92
CA GLU A 254 -17.85 2.35 13.51
C GLU A 254 -17.23 1.08 12.92
N GLU A 255 -16.48 0.31 13.70
CA GLU A 255 -15.85 -0.93 13.21
C GLU A 255 -16.87 -2.03 12.95
N LEU A 256 -18.00 -2.01 13.66
CA LEU A 256 -19.12 -2.92 13.40
C LEU A 256 -19.75 -2.71 12.03
N MET A 257 -19.45 -1.60 11.32
CA MET A 257 -19.90 -1.43 9.93
C MET A 257 -19.36 -2.51 8.99
N LEU A 258 -18.30 -3.23 9.38
CA LEU A 258 -17.88 -4.45 8.68
C LEU A 258 -19.03 -5.45 8.55
N THR A 259 -19.94 -5.52 9.53
CA THR A 259 -21.06 -6.46 9.57
C THR A 259 -22.14 -6.12 8.55
N ILE A 260 -22.38 -4.82 8.33
CA ILE A 260 -23.27 -4.32 7.26
C ILE A 260 -22.69 -4.62 5.89
N LEU A 261 -21.38 -4.43 5.75
CA LEU A 261 -20.67 -4.69 4.50
C LEU A 261 -20.43 -6.19 4.28
N PHE A 262 -20.60 -7.04 5.27
CA PHE A 262 -20.22 -8.44 5.21
C PHE A 262 -21.01 -9.19 4.13
N ASP A 263 -20.30 -9.62 3.08
CA ASP A 263 -20.87 -10.32 1.93
C ASP A 263 -19.79 -11.00 1.09
N PRO A 264 -19.09 -12.02 1.63
CA PRO A 264 -17.96 -12.64 0.92
C PRO A 264 -18.35 -13.23 -0.44
N GLY A 265 -19.61 -13.63 -0.64
CA GLY A 265 -20.11 -14.12 -1.94
C GLY A 265 -20.28 -13.01 -2.99
N LYS A 266 -20.58 -11.78 -2.57
CA LYS A 266 -20.78 -10.62 -3.47
C LYS A 266 -19.45 -10.01 -3.94
N TYR A 267 -18.39 -10.18 -3.14
CA TYR A 267 -17.04 -9.71 -3.41
C TYR A 267 -16.18 -10.85 -3.98
N THR A 268 -16.55 -11.37 -5.15
CA THR A 268 -15.68 -12.31 -5.88
C THR A 268 -14.34 -11.64 -6.19
N CYS A 269 -13.33 -12.08 -5.44
CA CYS A 269 -11.91 -11.81 -5.53
C CYS A 269 -11.20 -13.18 -5.46
#